data_AF-A0A4R4XQJ9-F1
#
_entry.id   AF-A0A4R4XQJ9-F1
#
_cell.length_a   1.000
_cell.length_b   1.000
_cell.length_c   1.000
_cell.angle_alpha   90.00
_cell.angle_beta   90.00
_cell.angle_gamma   90.00
#
_symmetry.space_group_name_H-M   'P 1'
#
loop_
_entity.id
_entity.type
_entity.pdbx_description
1 polymer ?
#
loop_
_entity_poly.entity_id
_entity_poly.type
_entity_poly.pdbx_seq_one_letter_code
_entity_poly.pdbx_strand_id
1 'polypeptide(L)'
;MTELRWLDRPGEQGVTWGVPWPRGQVRPGTPFALTDASGRDVPVQSWVTATWPDGSVKWSAHAAGAGPAAESYRLEPGREPAAPGTPVTVARED
;
A
#
# COMPACT_ATOMS: atom_id res chain seq x y z
N MET A 1 4.27 -4.46 -10.32
CA MET A 1 4.31 -3.04 -9.91
C MET A 1 3.10 -2.33 -10.47
N THR A 2 2.61 -1.32 -9.75
CA THR A 2 1.47 -0.49 -10.16
C THR A 2 1.84 0.98 -9.96
N GLU A 3 1.71 1.78 -11.02
CA GLU A 3 1.88 3.23 -10.97
C GLU A 3 0.61 3.89 -10.41
N LEU A 4 0.78 4.85 -9.51
CA LEU A 4 -0.30 5.55 -8.82
C LEU A 4 -0.17 7.06 -9.08
N ARG A 5 -1.31 7.70 -9.36
CA ARG A 5 -1.42 9.14 -9.62
C ARG A 5 -2.57 9.71 -8.81
N TRP A 6 -2.47 10.99 -8.46
CA TRP A 6 -3.58 11.72 -7.87
C TRP A 6 -4.72 11.88 -8.87
N LEU A 7 -5.95 11.90 -8.37
CA LEU A 7 -7.12 12.20 -9.18
C LEU A 7 -7.15 13.68 -9.59
N ASP A 8 -6.71 14.56 -8.69
CA ASP A 8 -6.56 16.00 -8.91
C ASP A 8 -5.19 16.43 -8.38
N ARG A 9 -5.13 17.29 -7.35
CA ARG A 9 -3.87 17.77 -6.79
C ARG A 9 -3.33 16.83 -5.68
N PRO A 10 -2.00 16.79 -5.48
CA PRO A 10 -1.40 16.09 -4.34
C PRO A 10 -2.01 16.55 -3.01
N GLY A 11 -2.35 15.59 -2.15
CA GLY A 11 -2.93 15.82 -0.83
C GLY A 11 -2.02 15.32 0.30
N GLU A 12 -1.95 16.08 1.39
CA GLU A 12 -1.10 15.78 2.55
C GLU A 12 -1.84 15.02 3.66
N GLN A 13 -3.15 14.81 3.51
CA GLN A 13 -3.96 13.99 4.40
C GLN A 13 -3.70 12.49 4.20
N GLY A 14 -4.02 11.69 5.21
CA GLY A 14 -4.04 10.24 5.06
C GLY A 14 -5.03 9.81 3.98
N VAL A 15 -4.65 8.83 3.17
CA VAL A 15 -5.43 8.36 2.03
C VAL A 15 -5.44 6.83 1.97
N THR A 16 -6.59 6.28 1.60
CA THR A 16 -6.77 4.85 1.32
C THR A 16 -7.18 4.66 -0.14
N TRP A 17 -6.56 3.72 -0.83
CA TRP A 17 -6.89 3.38 -2.22
C TRP A 17 -6.90 1.86 -2.44
N GLY A 18 -7.47 1.44 -3.57
CA GLY A 18 -7.50 0.04 -3.98
C GLY A 18 -6.64 -0.21 -5.21
N VAL A 19 -6.03 -1.40 -5.29
CA VAL A 19 -5.33 -1.87 -6.49
C VAL A 19 -5.90 -3.24 -6.91
N PRO A 20 -6.38 -3.38 -8.17
CA PRO A 20 -6.77 -4.67 -8.70
C PRO A 20 -5.55 -5.46 -9.18
N TRP A 21 -5.63 -6.79 -9.08
CA TRP A 21 -4.58 -7.69 -9.53
C TRP A 21 -5.12 -8.77 -10.48
N PRO A 22 -4.37 -9.09 -11.56
CA PRO A 22 -4.67 -10.26 -12.38
C PRO A 22 -4.67 -11.54 -11.54
N ARG A 23 -5.56 -12.47 -11.91
CA ARG A 23 -5.65 -13.78 -11.28
C ARG A 23 -4.31 -14.52 -11.34
N GLY A 24 -3.89 -15.07 -10.21
CA GLY A 24 -2.62 -15.80 -10.04
C GLY A 24 -1.39 -14.92 -9.83
N GLN A 25 -1.47 -13.60 -10.02
CA GLN A 25 -0.28 -12.73 -9.98
C GLN A 25 0.24 -12.48 -8.57
N VAL A 26 -0.65 -12.25 -7.61
CA VAL A 26 -0.28 -11.95 -6.22
C VAL A 26 -0.82 -13.04 -5.30
N ARG A 27 0.09 -13.70 -4.58
CA ARG A 27 -0.25 -14.78 -3.64
C ARG A 27 -0.73 -14.19 -2.30
N PRO A 28 -1.60 -14.89 -1.55
CA PRO A 28 -1.90 -14.52 -0.16
C PRO A 28 -0.64 -14.29 0.67
N GLY A 29 -0.66 -13.29 1.55
CA GLY A 29 0.49 -12.96 2.41
C GLY A 29 1.65 -12.25 1.72
N THR A 30 1.56 -11.93 0.42
CA THR A 30 2.59 -11.12 -0.27
C THR A 30 2.61 -9.71 0.34
N PRO A 31 3.76 -9.22 0.83
CA PRO A 31 3.88 -7.85 1.33
C PRO A 31 3.85 -6.85 0.19
N PHE A 32 3.57 -5.58 0.50
CA PHE A 32 3.60 -4.50 -0.49
C PHE A 32 4.43 -3.33 0.02
N ALA A 33 5.26 -2.77 -0.84
CA ALA A 33 6.03 -1.56 -0.58
C ALA A 33 5.57 -0.41 -1.47
N LEU A 34 5.69 0.81 -0.96
CA LEU A 34 5.38 2.05 -1.67
C LEU A 34 6.64 2.88 -1.82
N THR A 35 6.87 3.41 -3.03
CA THR A 35 7.94 4.38 -3.31
C THR A 35 7.35 5.64 -3.93
N ASP A 36 7.94 6.79 -3.65
CA ASP A 36 7.59 8.04 -4.32
C ASP A 36 8.31 8.21 -5.67
N ALA A 37 8.00 9.28 -6.38
CA ALA A 37 8.61 9.62 -7.67
C ALA A 37 10.15 9.81 -7.62
N SER A 38 10.72 10.09 -6.44
CA SER A 38 12.17 10.21 -6.22
C SER A 38 12.83 8.87 -5.85
N GLY A 39 12.05 7.80 -5.73
CA GLY A 39 12.51 6.48 -5.30
C GLY A 39 12.65 6.36 -3.77
N ARG A 40 12.15 7.32 -2.98
CA ARG A 40 12.14 7.18 -1.52
C ARG A 40 11.06 6.23 -1.09
N ASP A 41 11.39 5.41 -0.11
CA ASP A 41 10.44 4.51 0.54
C ASP A 41 9.44 5.28 1.38
N VAL A 42 8.16 4.92 1.24
CA VAL A 42 7.04 5.51 1.96
C VAL A 42 6.36 4.42 2.80
N PRO A 43 6.14 4.63 4.11
CA PRO A 43 5.38 3.69 4.92
C PRO A 43 3.96 3.50 4.37
N VAL A 44 3.57 2.24 4.20
CA VAL A 44 2.26 1.87 3.68
C VAL A 44 1.72 0.68 4.45
N GLN A 45 0.43 0.73 4.80
CA GLN A 45 -0.29 -0.40 5.34
C GLN A 45 -1.11 -1.04 4.23
N SER A 46 -1.15 -2.38 4.15
CA SER A 46 -1.83 -3.10 3.08
C SER A 46 -2.67 -4.25 3.63
N TRP A 47 -3.84 -4.50 3.03
CA TRP A 47 -4.69 -5.64 3.34
C TRP A 47 -5.46 -6.11 2.11
N VAL A 48 -5.87 -7.38 2.12
CA VAL A 48 -6.68 -7.98 1.03
C VAL A 48 -8.15 -7.63 1.24
N THR A 49 -8.82 -7.18 0.18
CA THR A 49 -10.26 -6.87 0.19
C THR A 49 -11.08 -7.83 -0.67
N ALA A 50 -10.46 -8.52 -1.64
CA ALA A 50 -11.08 -9.61 -2.39
C ALA A 50 -10.04 -10.60 -2.91
N THR A 51 -10.45 -11.87 -3.07
CA THR A 51 -9.65 -12.95 -3.65
C THR A 51 -10.32 -13.55 -4.88
N TRP A 52 -9.52 -14.11 -5.79
CA TRP A 52 -9.97 -14.96 -6.87
C TRP A 52 -10.25 -16.39 -6.37
N PRO A 53 -10.95 -17.24 -7.16
CA PRO A 53 -11.22 -18.63 -6.77
C PRO A 53 -9.99 -19.52 -6.55
N ASP A 54 -8.82 -19.16 -7.09
CA ASP A 54 -7.55 -19.86 -6.82
C ASP A 54 -6.83 -19.36 -5.55
N GLY A 55 -7.48 -18.48 -4.79
CA GLY A 55 -6.93 -17.87 -3.59
C GLY A 55 -6.00 -16.67 -3.84
N SER A 56 -5.61 -16.39 -5.09
CA SER A 56 -4.80 -15.20 -5.39
C SER A 56 -5.56 -13.91 -5.06
N VAL A 57 -4.83 -12.85 -4.74
CA VAL A 57 -5.42 -11.54 -4.45
C VAL A 57 -6.08 -11.00 -5.71
N LYS A 58 -7.34 -10.56 -5.58
CA LYS A 58 -8.08 -9.87 -6.64
C LYS A 58 -8.06 -8.37 -6.43
N TRP A 59 -8.30 -7.93 -5.19
CA TRP A 59 -8.18 -6.53 -4.78
C TRP A 59 -7.44 -6.48 -3.44
N SER A 60 -6.48 -5.56 -3.36
CA SER A 60 -5.90 -5.10 -2.11
C SER A 60 -6.28 -3.64 -1.88
N ALA A 61 -6.36 -3.25 -0.61
CA ALA A 61 -6.42 -1.86 -0.20
C ALA A 61 -5.13 -1.48 0.51
N HIS A 62 -4.77 -0.22 0.38
CA HIS A 62 -3.53 0.35 0.87
C HIS A 62 -3.82 1.71 1.51
N ALA A 63 -3.13 2.01 2.61
CA ALA A 63 -3.23 3.29 3.30
C ALA A 63 -1.84 3.89 3.54
N ALA A 64 -1.72 5.18 3.22
CA ALA A 64 -0.57 6.00 3.60
C ALA A 64 -1.04 7.08 4.60
N GLY A 65 -0.19 7.35 5.60
CA GLY A 65 -0.45 8.38 6.60
C GLY A 65 -0.35 9.80 6.03
N ALA A 66 -0.78 10.78 6.82
CA ALA A 66 -0.60 12.19 6.49
C ALA A 66 0.89 12.57 6.44
N GLY A 67 1.25 13.49 5.56
CA GLY A 67 2.63 13.96 5.38
C GLY A 67 2.84 14.63 4.01
N PRO A 68 4.09 15.05 3.71
CA PRO A 68 4.40 15.67 2.45
C PRO A 68 4.03 14.76 1.26
N ALA A 69 3.20 15.28 0.37
CA ALA A 69 2.76 14.56 -0.81
C ALA A 69 3.83 14.57 -1.90
N ALA A 70 3.94 13.47 -2.65
CA ALA A 70 4.69 13.40 -3.90
C ALA A 70 3.72 13.42 -5.08
N GLU A 71 4.20 13.80 -6.27
CA GLU A 71 3.40 13.85 -7.49
C GLU A 71 2.85 12.47 -7.93
N SER A 72 3.58 11.41 -7.60
CA SER A 72 3.20 10.04 -7.91
C SER A 72 3.88 9.04 -7.00
N TYR A 73 3.32 7.84 -6.99
CA TYR A 73 3.83 6.73 -6.22
C TYR A 73 3.82 5.45 -7.04
N ARG A 74 4.61 4.47 -6.60
CA ARG A 74 4.69 3.15 -7.18
C ARG A 74 4.53 2.09 -6.10
N LEU A 75 3.56 1.21 -6.29
CA LEU A 75 3.28 0.10 -5.39
C LEU A 75 3.86 -1.21 -5.95
N GLU A 76 4.61 -1.91 -5.12
CA GLU A 76 5.29 -3.15 -5.49
C GLU A 76 4.91 -4.31 -4.57
N PRO A 77 4.34 -5.42 -5.11
CA PRO A 77 4.19 -6.66 -4.36
C PRO A 77 5.54 -7.37 -4.19
N GLY A 78 5.70 -8.08 -3.07
CA GLY A 78 6.87 -8.94 -2.80
C GLY A 78 8.05 -8.22 -2.16
N ARG A 79 7.87 -6.96 -1.77
CA ARG A 79 8.84 -6.17 -1.00
C ARG A 79 8.22 -5.71 0.30
N GLU A 80 9.00 -5.75 1.38
CA GLU A 80 8.57 -5.28 2.69
C GLU A 80 8.35 -3.76 2.70
N PRO A 81 7.29 -3.26 3.36
CA PRO A 81 7.03 -1.84 3.47
C PRO A 81 8.06 -1.14 4.35
N ALA A 82 8.22 0.16 4.13
CA ALA A 82 9.02 1.00 5.01
C ALA A 82 8.38 1.07 6.41
N ALA A 83 9.20 1.02 7.46
CA ALA A 83 8.74 1.27 8.82
C ALA A 83 8.36 2.76 9.00
N PRO A 84 7.25 3.08 9.69
CA PRO A 84 6.94 4.46 10.03
C PRO A 84 7.97 5.00 11.04
N GLY A 85 8.31 6.30 10.93
CA GLY A 85 9.23 6.95 11.87
C GLY A 85 8.68 7.02 13.31
N THR A 86 7.37 6.94 13.49
CA THR A 86 6.70 6.83 14.79
C THR A 86 5.67 5.71 14.71
N PRO A 87 6.05 4.46 15.01
CA PRO A 87 5.12 3.33 15.00
C PRO A 87 4.14 3.44 16.17
N VAL A 88 2.91 3.01 15.92
CA VAL A 88 1.91 2.82 16.98
C VAL A 88 1.96 1.35 17.41
N THR A 89 2.12 1.12 18.71
CA THR A 89 2.08 -0.22 19.30
C THR A 89 0.80 -0.37 20.12
N VAL A 90 0.12 -1.50 19.98
CA VAL A 90 -1.06 -1.85 20.77
C VAL A 90 -0.72 -3.02 21.66
N ALA A 91 -0.98 -2.88 22.97
CA ALA A 91 -0.95 -3.98 23.93
C ALA A 91 -2.38 -4.23 24.42
N ARG A 92 -2.72 -5.49 24.70
CA ARG A 92 -3.98 -5.85 25.35
C ARG A 92 -3.69 -6.06 26.83
N GLU A 93 -4.45 -5.39 27.69
CA GLU A 93 -4.47 -5.67 29.13
C GLU A 93 -5.54 -6.75 29.38
N ASP A 94 -5.20 -7.75 30.21
CA ASP A 94 -6.08 -8.87 30.58
C ASP A 94 -7.15 -8.48 31.61
#